data_AF-A0A7L1E9J7-F1
#
_entry.id   AF-A0A7L1E9J7-F1
#
_cell.length_a   1.000
_cell.length_b   1.000
_cell.length_c   1.000
_cell.angle_alpha   90.00
_cell.angle_beta   90.00
_cell.angle_gamma   90.00
#
_symmetry.space_group_name_H-M   'P 1'
#
loop_
_entity.id
_entity.type
_entity.pdbx_description
1 polymer ?
#
loop_
_entity_poly.entity_id
_entity_poly.type
_entity_poly.pdbx_seq_one_letter_code
_entity_poly.pdbx_strand_id
1 'polypeptide(L)'
;VQERWACFKTEILKAQEQTVPVYQKTSQRGKCPAWMGNKVLKEIRNKKRMYHLWKEGQVSQEVSKGVTRPCRKIIRQAKTQFELNLTPFVKDNKTCFYKYINGKRKGKTNLGSLLDVGGNLVTADGEKAEVFNTFFALVFSRKTACPQDNCPPGMVDGVREQNGPPVIQEEAVREVLSCLDIHKSMGPDGIHPRVMRELADEIAKPLSIIYYQSWLTDEVPDDWKLAEVVPMHKKSRKEGPGNYRPVSLTSVPSKVMEQFILSVIMQHLEDGQGIRPSQHGFRRSRSCLTNLVSFYHQVTCLVDAGKAVDVVYLDFSKAFDTVFHSILL
;
A
#
# COMPACT_ATOMS: atom_id res chain seq x y z
N VAL A 1 -9.84 22.68 16.05
CA VAL A 1 -9.92 21.20 15.83
C VAL A 1 -8.72 20.43 16.42
N GLN A 2 -7.51 20.99 16.32
CA GLN A 2 -6.26 20.32 16.73
C GLN A 2 -6.21 19.82 18.18
N GLU A 3 -6.67 20.60 19.15
CA GLU A 3 -6.60 20.21 20.58
C GLU A 3 -7.41 18.93 20.88
N ARG A 4 -8.62 18.82 20.31
CA ARG A 4 -9.47 17.63 20.48
C ARG A 4 -8.84 16.40 19.84
N TRP A 5 -8.25 16.58 18.66
CA TRP A 5 -7.47 15.53 18.01
C TRP A 5 -6.26 15.10 18.83
N ALA A 6 -5.50 16.05 19.39
CA ALA A 6 -4.34 15.75 20.22
C ALA A 6 -4.74 14.95 21.47
N CYS A 7 -5.83 15.33 22.14
CA CYS A 7 -6.38 14.58 23.27
C CYS A 7 -6.79 13.15 22.86
N PHE A 8 -7.58 13.02 21.80
CA PHE A 8 -8.00 11.73 21.25
C PHE A 8 -6.81 10.82 20.92
N LYS A 9 -5.85 11.32 20.14
CA LYS A 9 -4.65 10.59 19.73
C LYS A 9 -3.83 10.13 20.93
N THR A 10 -3.63 11.01 21.91
CA THR A 10 -2.82 10.71 23.11
C THR A 10 -3.42 9.56 23.90
N GLU A 11 -4.73 9.59 24.16
CA GLU A 11 -5.40 8.51 24.91
C GLU A 11 -5.39 7.18 24.15
N ILE A 12 -5.59 7.20 22.83
CA ILE A 12 -5.52 5.98 22.02
C ILE A 12 -4.11 5.39 22.00
N LEU A 13 -3.08 6.21 21.79
CA LEU A 13 -1.69 5.73 21.77
C LEU A 13 -1.26 5.19 23.13
N LYS A 14 -1.67 5.85 24.22
CA LYS A 14 -1.44 5.38 25.58
C LYS A 14 -2.12 4.03 25.85
N ALA A 15 -3.38 3.88 25.43
CA ALA A 15 -4.09 2.61 25.52
C ALA A 15 -3.39 1.52 24.69
N GLN A 16 -2.93 1.84 23.48
CA GLN A 16 -2.17 0.92 22.64
C GLN A 16 -0.88 0.45 23.31
N GLU A 17 -0.09 1.36 23.88
CA GLU A 17 1.18 1.03 24.54
C GLU A 17 0.97 0.13 25.77
N GLN A 18 -0.09 0.39 26.54
CA GLN A 18 -0.38 -0.39 27.76
C GLN A 18 -0.95 -1.79 27.46
N THR A 19 -1.71 -1.94 26.38
CA THR A 19 -2.51 -3.16 26.14
C THR A 19 -1.99 -4.04 25.01
N VAL A 20 -1.24 -3.48 24.05
CA VAL A 20 -0.75 -4.21 22.88
C VAL A 20 0.67 -4.71 23.15
N PRO A 21 0.88 -6.03 23.32
CA PRO A 21 2.21 -6.57 23.58
C PRO A 21 3.12 -6.37 22.37
N VAL A 22 4.21 -5.63 22.56
CA VAL A 22 5.21 -5.40 21.51
C VAL A 22 6.26 -6.52 21.56
N TYR A 23 6.37 -7.28 20.48
CA TYR A 23 7.45 -8.24 20.31
C TYR A 23 8.51 -7.68 19.37
N GLN A 24 9.73 -7.48 19.89
CA GLN A 24 10.87 -7.18 19.03
C GLN A 24 11.15 -8.39 18.12
N LYS A 25 10.83 -8.25 16.84
CA LYS A 25 11.31 -9.18 15.82
C LYS A 25 12.83 -9.06 15.73
N THR A 26 13.53 -9.94 16.46
CA THR A 26 14.95 -10.19 16.21
C THR A 26 15.10 -10.67 14.77
N SER A 27 15.54 -9.77 13.90
CA SER A 27 15.56 -9.92 12.44
C SER A 27 16.50 -11.04 11.93
N GLN A 28 17.10 -11.83 12.82
CA GLN A 28 18.01 -12.91 12.44
C GLN A 28 17.34 -14.26 12.17
N ARG A 29 16.07 -14.49 12.57
CA ARG A 29 15.33 -15.65 12.08
C ARG A 29 14.63 -15.29 10.78
N GLY A 30 15.41 -15.28 9.70
CA GLY A 30 14.82 -15.45 8.37
C GLY A 30 13.82 -16.61 8.43
N LYS A 31 12.63 -16.43 7.82
CA LYS A 31 11.56 -17.44 7.79
C LYS A 31 12.20 -18.82 7.63
N CYS A 32 12.07 -19.70 8.63
CA CYS A 32 12.61 -21.04 8.54
C CYS A 32 12.07 -21.65 7.24
N PRO A 33 12.94 -22.14 6.35
CA PRO A 33 12.49 -22.72 5.10
C PRO A 33 11.50 -23.85 5.39
N ALA A 34 10.47 -24.02 4.55
CA ALA A 34 9.42 -25.00 4.80
C ALA A 34 9.94 -26.46 4.88
N TRP A 35 11.10 -26.75 4.28
CA TRP A 35 11.78 -28.06 4.40
C TRP A 35 12.49 -28.27 5.75
N MET A 36 12.61 -27.23 6.58
CA MET A 36 13.39 -27.25 7.82
C MET A 36 12.53 -27.66 9.01
N GLY A 37 12.22 -28.97 9.10
CA GLY A 37 11.52 -29.55 10.24
C GLY A 37 12.35 -29.62 11.52
N ASN A 38 11.71 -30.00 12.64
CA ASN A 38 12.33 -30.09 13.97
C ASN A 38 13.59 -30.96 14.02
N LYS A 39 13.60 -32.08 13.29
CA LYS A 39 14.77 -32.98 13.19
C LYS A 39 15.98 -32.26 12.59
N VAL A 40 15.78 -31.50 11.50
CA VAL A 40 16.84 -30.73 10.84
C VAL A 40 17.35 -29.62 11.75
N LEU A 41 16.45 -28.94 12.46
CA LEU A 41 16.82 -27.88 13.41
C LEU A 41 17.69 -28.40 14.55
N LYS A 42 17.35 -29.57 15.12
CA LYS A 42 18.13 -30.20 16.19
C LYS A 42 19.55 -30.49 15.75
N GLU A 43 19.73 -31.01 14.54
CA GLU A 43 21.05 -31.29 13.96
C GLU A 43 21.85 -30.02 13.63
N ILE A 44 21.19 -28.96 13.17
CA ILE A 44 21.85 -27.66 12.94
C ILE A 44 22.32 -27.06 14.27
N ARG A 45 21.51 -27.14 15.32
CA ARG A 45 21.88 -26.68 16.67
C ARG A 45 23.05 -27.50 17.22
N ASN A 46 23.00 -28.82 17.08
CA ASN A 46 24.08 -29.71 17.50
C ASN A 46 25.39 -29.35 16.79
N LYS A 47 25.36 -29.21 15.46
CA LYS A 47 26.53 -28.78 14.68
C LYS A 47 27.09 -27.42 15.16
N LYS A 48 26.23 -26.43 15.40
CA LYS A 48 26.67 -25.12 15.93
C LYS A 48 27.31 -25.25 17.30
N ARG A 49 26.70 -26.02 18.21
CA ARG A 49 27.24 -26.29 19.54
C ARG A 49 28.63 -26.91 19.46
N MET A 50 28.82 -27.94 18.64
CA MET A 50 30.11 -28.59 18.44
C MET A 50 31.17 -27.68 17.81
N TYR A 51 30.76 -26.74 16.95
CA TYR A 51 31.66 -25.71 16.42
C TYR A 51 32.12 -24.73 17.51
N HIS A 52 31.22 -24.30 18.40
CA HIS A 52 31.57 -23.43 19.53
C HIS A 52 32.50 -24.13 20.53
N LEU A 53 32.20 -25.37 20.90
CA LEU A 53 33.04 -26.18 21.80
C LEU A 53 34.45 -26.42 21.23
N TRP A 54 34.57 -26.59 19.90
CA TRP A 54 35.88 -26.64 19.24
C TRP A 54 36.61 -25.28 19.28
N LYS A 55 35.90 -24.18 19.04
CA LYS A 55 36.48 -22.82 19.09
C LYS A 55 36.99 -22.46 20.50
N GLU A 56 36.35 -23.00 21.53
CA GLU A 56 36.72 -22.85 22.95
C GLU A 56 37.78 -23.86 23.41
N GLY A 57 38.28 -24.73 22.51
CA GLY A 57 39.34 -25.70 22.82
C GLY A 57 38.89 -26.95 23.58
N GLN A 58 37.60 -27.11 23.86
CA GLN A 58 37.06 -28.22 24.66
C GLN A 58 36.91 -29.53 23.87
N VAL A 59 36.91 -29.46 22.53
CA VAL A 59 36.65 -30.61 21.64
C VAL A 59 37.62 -30.59 20.47
N SER A 60 38.11 -31.75 20.05
CA SER A 60 39.01 -31.87 18.90
C SER A 60 38.31 -31.47 17.59
N GLN A 61 39.08 -30.99 16.62
CA GLN A 61 38.56 -30.59 15.32
C GLN A 61 37.85 -31.74 14.59
N GLU A 62 38.32 -32.97 14.79
CA GLU A 62 37.77 -34.17 14.18
C GLU A 62 36.35 -34.46 14.64
N VAL A 63 36.06 -34.27 15.93
CA VAL A 63 34.72 -34.46 16.49
C VAL A 63 33.74 -33.41 15.94
N SER A 64 34.17 -32.15 15.79
CA SER A 64 33.35 -31.10 15.17
C SER A 64 33.10 -31.33 13.66
N LYS A 65 34.13 -31.79 12.94
CA LYS A 65 34.01 -32.21 11.53
C LYS A 65 33.11 -33.45 11.38
N GLY A 66 33.16 -34.38 12.34
CA GLY A 66 32.35 -35.60 12.40
C GLY A 66 30.85 -35.33 12.40
N VAL A 67 30.40 -34.31 13.13
CA VAL A 67 28.97 -33.90 13.18
C VAL A 67 28.53 -33.08 11.95
N THR A 68 29.49 -32.49 11.23
CA THR A 68 29.18 -31.67 10.04
C THR A 68 28.68 -32.48 8.86
N ARG A 69 29.24 -33.69 8.61
CA ARG A 69 28.84 -34.53 7.46
C ARG A 69 27.41 -35.09 7.61
N PRO A 70 27.00 -35.69 8.74
CA PRO A 70 25.62 -36.14 8.97
C PRO A 70 24.60 -34.99 8.89
N CYS A 71 24.92 -33.84 9.49
CA CYS A 71 24.07 -32.65 9.42
C CYS A 71 23.83 -32.20 7.97
N ARG A 72 24.88 -32.15 7.13
CA ARG A 72 24.74 -31.83 5.70
C ARG A 72 23.90 -32.88 4.95
N LYS A 73 24.06 -34.17 5.25
CA LYS A 73 23.27 -35.25 4.64
C LYS A 73 21.77 -35.09 4.96
N ILE A 74 21.44 -34.84 6.22
CA ILE A 74 20.05 -34.64 6.67
C ILE A 74 19.43 -33.39 6.02
N ILE A 75 20.19 -32.30 5.91
CA ILE A 75 19.73 -31.09 5.21
C ILE A 75 19.45 -31.38 3.73
N ARG A 76 20.32 -32.13 3.05
CA ARG A 76 20.12 -32.51 1.64
C ARG A 76 18.88 -33.38 1.48
N GLN A 77 18.75 -34.43 2.29
CA GLN A 77 17.58 -35.32 2.27
C GLN A 77 16.27 -34.58 2.51
N ALA A 78 16.22 -33.68 3.51
CA ALA A 78 15.04 -32.88 3.80
C ALA A 78 14.66 -31.93 2.65
N LYS A 79 15.65 -31.32 1.98
CA LYS A 79 15.42 -30.49 0.79
C LYS A 79 14.88 -31.30 -0.38
N THR A 80 15.51 -32.44 -0.69
CA THR A 80 15.08 -33.32 -1.78
C THR A 80 13.67 -33.86 -1.54
N GLN A 81 13.37 -34.30 -0.32
CA GLN A 81 12.03 -34.80 0.02
C GLN A 81 10.96 -33.71 -0.09
N PHE A 82 11.28 -32.48 0.31
CA PHE A 82 10.38 -31.34 0.13
C PHE A 82 10.15 -30.98 -1.34
N GLU A 83 11.20 -31.02 -2.17
CA GLU A 83 11.10 -30.80 -3.62
C GLU A 83 10.28 -31.91 -4.30
N LEU A 84 10.50 -33.18 -3.94
CA LEU A 84 9.71 -34.31 -4.43
C LEU A 84 8.23 -34.18 -4.05
N ASN A 85 7.94 -33.73 -2.82
CA ASN A 85 6.57 -33.51 -2.36
C ASN A 85 5.90 -32.31 -3.03
N LEU A 86 6.63 -31.38 -3.66
CA LEU A 86 6.06 -30.26 -4.41
C LEU A 86 5.57 -30.67 -5.81
N THR A 87 6.24 -31.64 -6.44
CA THR A 87 6.04 -32.05 -7.84
C THR A 87 4.62 -32.54 -8.18
N PRO A 88 3.98 -33.40 -7.36
CA PRO A 88 2.63 -33.92 -7.65
C PRO A 88 1.55 -32.83 -7.62
N PHE A 89 1.69 -31.81 -6.77
CA PHE A 89 0.69 -30.77 -6.56
C PHE A 89 0.84 -29.57 -7.51
N VAL A 90 1.74 -29.62 -8.49
CA VAL A 90 1.94 -28.50 -9.43
C VAL A 90 0.73 -28.30 -10.35
N LYS A 91 0.00 -29.39 -10.67
CA LYS A 91 -1.24 -29.30 -11.47
C LYS A 91 -2.36 -28.60 -10.70
N ASP A 92 -2.52 -28.91 -9.42
CA ASP A 92 -3.66 -28.44 -8.61
C ASP A 92 -3.37 -27.15 -7.82
N ASN A 93 -2.11 -26.89 -7.45
CA ASN A 93 -1.70 -25.73 -6.65
C ASN A 93 -0.43 -25.06 -7.20
N LYS A 94 -0.60 -24.36 -8.33
CA LYS A 94 0.45 -23.55 -8.98
C LYS A 94 1.08 -22.51 -8.03
N THR A 95 0.31 -22.02 -7.04
CA THR A 95 0.73 -20.95 -6.11
C THR A 95 1.90 -21.36 -5.22
N CYS A 96 1.86 -22.57 -4.64
CA CYS A 96 2.95 -23.10 -3.80
C CYS A 96 4.26 -23.29 -4.58
N PHE A 97 4.16 -23.79 -5.82
CA PHE A 97 5.29 -23.97 -6.70
C PHE A 97 5.96 -22.64 -7.10
N TYR A 98 5.18 -21.68 -7.60
CA TYR A 98 5.72 -20.36 -7.95
C TYR A 98 6.25 -19.61 -6.72
N LYS A 99 5.65 -19.80 -5.54
CA LYS A 99 6.19 -19.26 -4.27
C LYS A 99 7.57 -19.83 -3.93
N TYR A 100 7.79 -21.14 -4.13
CA TYR A 100 9.08 -21.78 -3.93
C TYR A 100 10.14 -21.28 -4.93
N ILE A 101 9.81 -21.28 -6.23
CA ILE A 101 10.71 -20.82 -7.30
C ILE A 101 11.05 -19.33 -7.14
N ASN A 102 10.06 -18.48 -6.89
CA ASN A 102 10.29 -17.05 -6.65
C ASN A 102 11.09 -16.81 -5.36
N GLY A 103 10.98 -17.69 -4.35
CA GLY A 103 11.82 -17.67 -3.16
C GLY A 103 13.28 -18.00 -3.43
N LYS A 104 13.57 -18.88 -4.40
CA LYS A 104 14.93 -19.22 -4.86
C LYS A 104 15.54 -18.15 -5.76
N ARG A 105 14.70 -17.45 -6.53
CA ARG A 105 15.12 -16.35 -7.43
C ARG A 105 15.40 -15.04 -6.69
N LYS A 106 14.88 -14.87 -5.47
CA LYS A 106 15.08 -13.64 -4.68
C LYS A 106 16.44 -13.64 -3.99
N GLY A 107 17.42 -12.99 -4.62
CA GLY A 107 18.39 -12.19 -3.87
C GLY A 107 17.60 -11.18 -3.05
N LYS A 108 17.59 -11.33 -1.73
CA LYS A 108 16.83 -10.47 -0.82
C LYS A 108 17.60 -9.15 -0.72
N THR A 109 17.34 -8.22 -1.62
CA THR A 109 17.83 -6.85 -1.47
C THR A 109 16.70 -5.98 -0.96
N ASN A 110 16.97 -5.36 0.20
CA ASN A 110 16.46 -4.03 0.52
C ASN A 110 16.66 -3.12 -0.70
N LEU A 111 15.89 -2.04 -0.81
CA LEU A 111 15.94 -1.07 -1.90
C LEU A 111 17.38 -0.96 -2.49
N GLY A 112 17.51 -1.31 -3.78
CA GLY A 112 18.80 -1.37 -4.45
C GLY A 112 19.51 -0.02 -4.44
N SER A 113 20.74 0.01 -4.92
CA SER A 113 21.42 1.27 -5.16
C SER A 113 20.62 2.12 -6.16
N LEU A 114 20.50 3.41 -5.88
CA LEU A 114 19.83 4.39 -6.73
C LEU A 114 20.86 5.24 -7.46
N LEU A 115 20.47 5.86 -8.57
CA LEU A 115 21.25 6.90 -9.22
C LEU A 115 20.66 8.26 -8.82
N ASP A 116 21.52 9.16 -8.33
CA ASP A 116 21.15 10.55 -8.14
C ASP A 116 21.01 11.30 -9.49
N VAL A 117 20.66 12.58 -9.43
CA VAL A 117 20.52 13.44 -10.62
C VAL A 117 21.85 13.61 -11.37
N GLY A 118 22.99 13.48 -10.67
CA GLY A 118 24.35 13.54 -11.22
C GLY A 118 24.85 12.21 -11.79
N GLY A 119 24.07 11.12 -11.70
CA GLY A 119 24.49 9.78 -12.13
C GLY A 119 25.37 9.04 -11.13
N ASN A 120 25.50 9.51 -9.88
CA ASN A 120 26.25 8.84 -8.83
C ASN A 120 25.41 7.76 -8.16
N LEU A 121 26.07 6.68 -7.74
CA LEU A 121 25.44 5.54 -7.11
C LEU A 121 25.23 5.78 -5.60
N VAL A 122 23.97 5.88 -5.19
CA VAL A 122 23.55 6.09 -3.80
C VAL A 122 23.20 4.77 -3.14
N THR A 123 23.86 4.47 -2.02
CA THR A 123 23.70 3.20 -1.29
C THR A 123 23.18 3.36 0.14
N ALA A 124 23.41 4.52 0.77
CA ALA A 124 22.91 4.82 2.11
C ALA A 124 21.40 5.13 2.09
N ASP A 125 20.66 4.62 3.07
CA ASP A 125 19.19 4.71 3.06
C ASP A 125 18.67 6.15 3.24
N GLY A 126 19.36 6.99 4.01
CA GLY A 126 19.03 8.42 4.16
C GLY A 126 19.19 9.19 2.85
N GLU A 127 20.30 8.99 2.14
CA GLU A 127 20.54 9.62 0.84
C GLU A 127 19.55 9.14 -0.22
N LYS A 128 19.16 7.86 -0.21
CA LYS A 128 18.11 7.34 -1.11
C LYS A 128 16.77 8.03 -0.87
N ALA A 129 16.42 8.26 0.40
CA ALA A 129 15.20 8.97 0.75
C ALA A 129 15.23 10.40 0.19
N GLU A 130 16.36 11.09 0.29
CA GLU A 130 16.50 12.44 -0.26
C GLU A 130 16.41 12.48 -1.78
N VAL A 131 17.04 11.51 -2.48
CA VAL A 131 16.92 11.39 -3.94
C VAL A 131 15.46 11.20 -4.36
N PHE A 132 14.71 10.35 -3.65
CA PHE A 132 13.28 10.19 -3.91
C PHE A 132 12.47 11.44 -3.60
N ASN A 133 12.74 12.08 -2.46
CA ASN A 133 12.05 13.30 -2.05
C ASN A 133 12.23 14.41 -3.08
N THR A 134 13.48 14.70 -3.46
CA THR A 134 13.85 15.67 -4.49
C THR A 134 13.16 15.34 -5.81
N PHE A 135 13.20 14.08 -6.24
CA PHE A 135 12.58 13.66 -7.50
C PHE A 135 11.05 13.81 -7.47
N PHE A 136 10.36 13.31 -6.44
CA PHE A 136 8.91 13.38 -6.35
C PHE A 136 8.40 14.82 -6.18
N ALA A 137 9.10 15.65 -5.41
CA ALA A 137 8.80 17.08 -5.31
C ALA A 137 8.93 17.80 -6.67
N LEU A 138 9.96 17.47 -7.45
CA LEU A 138 10.17 18.05 -8.78
C LEU A 138 9.07 17.66 -9.77
N VAL A 139 8.54 16.43 -9.68
CA VAL A 139 7.40 16.01 -10.50
C VAL A 139 6.16 16.86 -10.24
N PHE A 140 5.95 17.25 -8.98
CA PHE A 140 4.81 18.06 -8.54
C PHE A 140 4.96 19.57 -8.90
N SER A 141 6.00 19.96 -9.66
CA SER A 141 6.31 21.36 -9.97
C SER A 141 5.07 22.19 -10.31
N ARG A 142 4.80 23.20 -9.46
CA ARG A 142 3.78 24.24 -9.62
C ARG A 142 4.03 25.02 -10.91
N LYS A 143 3.50 24.57 -12.05
CA LYS A 143 3.35 25.46 -13.21
C LYS A 143 2.28 26.49 -12.84
N THR A 144 2.69 27.70 -12.53
CA THR A 144 1.86 28.84 -12.10
C THR A 144 1.07 29.50 -13.23
N ALA A 145 1.08 28.95 -14.44
CA ALA A 145 0.35 29.50 -15.58
C ALA A 145 -0.69 28.48 -16.08
N CYS A 146 -1.96 28.75 -15.78
CA CYS A 146 -3.02 28.25 -16.64
C CYS A 146 -2.83 28.86 -18.03
N PRO A 147 -2.95 28.11 -19.13
CA PRO A 147 -3.25 28.71 -20.43
C PRO A 147 -4.52 29.55 -20.26
N GLN A 148 -4.52 30.79 -20.77
CA GLN A 148 -5.67 31.69 -20.66
C GLN A 148 -6.99 30.95 -21.00
N ASP A 149 -7.99 31.17 -20.15
CA ASP A 149 -9.34 30.63 -20.26
C ASP A 149 -9.95 30.91 -21.64
N ASN A 150 -9.92 29.90 -22.50
CA ASN A 150 -10.85 29.76 -23.61
C ASN A 150 -11.81 28.60 -23.31
N CYS A 151 -12.41 28.59 -22.11
CA CYS A 151 -13.59 27.76 -21.88
C CYS A 151 -14.79 28.43 -22.57
N PRO A 152 -15.57 27.72 -23.42
CA PRO A 152 -16.82 28.24 -23.94
C PRO A 152 -17.78 28.52 -22.76
N PRO A 153 -18.46 29.67 -22.71
CA PRO A 153 -19.47 29.92 -21.68
C PRO A 153 -20.70 29.09 -22.02
N GLY A 154 -20.78 27.88 -21.46
CA GLY A 154 -21.94 27.01 -21.60
C GLY A 154 -21.90 25.94 -20.53
N MET A 155 -22.90 25.96 -19.64
CA MET A 155 -23.14 25.07 -18.48
C MET A 155 -22.68 25.55 -17.10
N VAL A 156 -22.77 26.84 -16.79
CA VAL A 156 -22.92 27.29 -15.39
C VAL A 156 -24.26 28.01 -15.26
N ASP A 157 -25.35 27.27 -15.45
CA ASP A 157 -26.67 27.75 -15.06
C ASP A 157 -27.31 26.69 -14.16
N GLY A 158 -27.47 27.04 -12.89
CA GLY A 158 -27.95 26.16 -11.83
C GLY A 158 -26.91 25.83 -10.76
N VAL A 159 -26.52 26.82 -9.95
CA VAL A 159 -26.08 26.54 -8.57
C VAL A 159 -27.30 25.95 -7.85
N ARG A 160 -27.48 24.63 -7.95
CA ARG A 160 -28.39 23.90 -7.08
C ARG A 160 -27.94 24.18 -5.64
N GLU A 161 -28.90 24.48 -4.76
CA GLU A 161 -28.67 24.70 -3.34
C GLU A 161 -27.63 23.70 -2.81
N GLN A 162 -26.60 24.22 -2.16
CA GLN A 162 -25.59 23.38 -1.51
C GLN A 162 -26.35 22.45 -0.55
N ASN A 163 -26.28 21.15 -0.81
CA ASN A 163 -26.71 20.14 0.14
C ASN A 163 -26.08 20.53 1.49
N GLY A 164 -26.89 20.56 2.56
CA GLY A 164 -26.41 20.89 3.90
C GLY A 164 -25.21 20.02 4.32
N PRO A 165 -24.55 20.35 5.44
CA PRO A 165 -23.36 19.63 5.88
C PRO A 165 -23.60 18.11 5.87
N PRO A 166 -22.61 17.29 5.44
CA PRO A 166 -22.74 15.85 5.50
C PRO A 166 -23.20 15.44 6.89
N VAL A 167 -24.16 14.54 6.94
CA VAL A 167 -24.64 13.97 8.20
C VAL A 167 -23.56 13.00 8.71
N ILE A 168 -22.53 13.56 9.38
CA ILE A 168 -21.47 12.79 10.04
C ILE A 168 -21.97 12.37 11.42
N GLN A 169 -22.89 11.41 11.42
CA GLN A 169 -23.42 10.80 12.63
C GLN A 169 -22.47 9.74 13.20
N GLU A 170 -22.54 9.52 14.50
CA GLU A 170 -21.76 8.50 15.22
C GLU A 170 -21.95 7.11 14.60
N GLU A 171 -23.18 6.76 14.24
CA GLU A 171 -23.55 5.50 13.63
C GLU A 171 -22.84 5.30 12.29
N ALA A 172 -22.82 6.33 11.45
CA ALA A 172 -22.17 6.29 10.14
C ALA A 172 -20.63 6.17 10.29
N VAL A 173 -20.03 6.86 11.26
CA VAL A 173 -18.61 6.72 11.58
C VAL A 173 -18.31 5.29 12.02
N ARG A 174 -19.11 4.73 12.93
CA ARG A 174 -18.96 3.35 13.40
C ARG A 174 -19.04 2.33 12.25
N GLU A 175 -19.99 2.50 11.33
CA GLU A 175 -20.12 1.63 10.16
C GLU A 175 -18.86 1.64 9.29
N VAL A 176 -18.32 2.83 8.99
CA VAL A 176 -17.09 2.95 8.20
C VAL A 176 -15.91 2.32 8.94
N LEU A 177 -15.79 2.54 10.25
CA LEU A 177 -14.73 1.94 11.09
C LEU A 177 -14.81 0.40 11.09
N SER A 178 -16.01 -0.16 11.19
CA SER A 178 -16.24 -1.62 11.19
C SER A 178 -15.80 -2.28 9.87
N CYS A 179 -15.84 -1.52 8.77
CA CYS A 179 -15.46 -1.98 7.43
C CYS A 179 -13.97 -1.81 7.11
N LEU A 180 -13.16 -1.28 8.03
CA LEU A 180 -11.74 -1.04 7.79
C LEU A 180 -10.97 -2.34 7.50
N ASP A 181 -10.10 -2.30 6.49
CA ASP A 181 -9.15 -3.37 6.22
C ASP A 181 -7.99 -3.32 7.22
N ILE A 182 -7.99 -4.26 8.16
CA ILE A 182 -6.98 -4.38 9.22
C ILE A 182 -5.59 -4.78 8.75
N HIS A 183 -5.45 -5.18 7.49
CA HIS A 183 -4.16 -5.55 6.93
C HIS A 183 -3.45 -4.38 6.22
N LYS A 184 -4.04 -3.17 6.27
CA LYS A 184 -3.42 -1.94 5.79
C LYS A 184 -2.37 -1.41 6.77
N SER A 185 -1.45 -0.61 6.25
CA SER A 185 -0.42 0.08 7.03
C SER A 185 -1.02 1.21 7.85
N MET A 186 -0.40 1.50 9.00
CA MET A 186 -0.64 2.73 9.77
C MET A 186 -0.11 3.95 9.02
N GLY A 187 -0.66 5.12 9.35
CA GLY A 187 -0.15 6.41 8.89
C GLY A 187 0.88 7.01 9.84
N PRO A 188 1.28 8.28 9.64
CA PRO A 188 2.23 9.00 10.50
C PRO A 188 1.70 9.27 11.91
N ASP A 189 0.40 9.07 12.14
CA ASP A 189 -0.25 9.19 13.44
C ASP A 189 0.01 8.00 14.38
N GLY A 190 0.55 6.89 13.88
CA GLY A 190 0.86 5.69 14.66
C GLY A 190 -0.36 4.83 15.01
N ILE A 191 -1.56 5.21 14.56
CA ILE A 191 -2.79 4.49 14.86
C ILE A 191 -3.00 3.40 13.82
N HIS A 192 -3.01 2.15 14.26
CA HIS A 192 -3.17 1.01 13.35
C HIS A 192 -4.65 0.79 12.99
N PRO A 193 -5.00 0.47 11.73
CA PRO A 193 -6.40 0.22 11.32
C PRO A 193 -7.13 -0.81 12.18
N ARG A 194 -6.41 -1.85 12.63
CA ARG A 194 -6.93 -2.84 13.60
C ARG A 194 -7.43 -2.21 14.90
N VAL A 195 -6.70 -1.28 15.48
CA VAL A 195 -7.11 -0.64 16.73
C VAL A 195 -8.38 0.15 16.51
N MET A 196 -8.47 0.89 15.40
CA MET A 196 -9.67 1.64 15.08
C MET A 196 -10.91 0.77 14.85
N ARG A 197 -10.73 -0.38 14.20
CA ARG A 197 -11.86 -1.30 13.95
C ARG A 197 -12.33 -2.00 15.22
N GLU A 198 -11.41 -2.46 16.05
CA GLU A 198 -11.76 -3.18 17.30
C GLU A 198 -12.35 -2.22 18.35
N LEU A 199 -11.97 -0.94 18.34
CA LEU A 199 -12.50 0.09 19.23
C LEU A 199 -13.62 0.92 18.59
N ALA A 200 -14.23 0.46 17.49
CA ALA A 200 -15.15 1.25 16.68
C ALA A 200 -16.30 1.86 17.50
N ASP A 201 -16.88 1.09 18.41
CA ASP A 201 -17.97 1.55 19.28
C ASP A 201 -17.55 2.69 20.22
N GLU A 202 -16.32 2.63 20.75
CA GLU A 202 -15.82 3.62 21.72
C GLU A 202 -15.33 4.91 21.04
N ILE A 203 -14.73 4.79 19.85
CA ILE A 203 -14.10 5.92 19.16
C ILE A 203 -15.00 6.63 18.16
N ALA A 204 -16.11 6.01 17.75
CA ALA A 204 -17.02 6.59 16.76
C ALA A 204 -17.56 7.96 17.19
N LYS A 205 -17.96 8.09 18.46
CA LYS A 205 -18.49 9.34 19.02
C LYS A 205 -17.44 10.46 19.12
N PRO A 206 -16.25 10.25 19.72
CA PRO A 206 -15.19 11.25 19.67
C PRO A 206 -14.83 11.69 18.25
N LEU A 207 -14.74 10.74 17.31
CA LEU A 207 -14.39 11.04 15.92
C LEU A 207 -15.49 11.81 15.19
N SER A 208 -16.78 11.47 15.38
CA SER A 208 -17.88 12.23 14.77
C SER A 208 -17.88 13.69 15.20
N ILE A 209 -17.58 13.95 16.47
CA ILE A 209 -17.42 15.32 17.01
C ILE A 209 -16.25 16.04 16.34
N ILE A 210 -15.09 15.38 16.19
CA ILE A 210 -13.90 15.98 15.54
C ILE A 210 -14.19 16.26 14.07
N TYR A 211 -14.79 15.33 13.35
CA TYR A 211 -15.16 15.47 11.94
C TYR A 211 -16.16 16.60 11.71
N TYR A 212 -17.21 16.66 12.53
CA TYR A 212 -18.21 17.72 12.44
C TYR A 212 -17.59 19.10 12.68
N GLN A 213 -16.70 19.22 13.67
CA GLN A 213 -15.99 20.47 13.89
C GLN A 213 -15.03 20.81 12.76
N SER A 214 -14.32 19.83 12.23
CA SER A 214 -13.43 20.00 11.08
C SER A 214 -14.17 20.55 9.87
N TRP A 215 -15.39 20.06 9.64
CA TRP A 215 -16.28 20.56 8.60
C TRP A 215 -16.74 22.02 8.86
N LEU A 216 -17.06 22.38 10.11
CA LEU A 216 -17.55 23.72 10.43
C LEU A 216 -16.46 24.80 10.42
N THR A 217 -15.23 24.45 10.78
CA THR A 217 -14.14 25.44 10.92
C THR A 217 -13.19 25.46 9.74
N ASP A 218 -13.39 24.61 8.71
CA ASP A 218 -12.47 24.41 7.60
C ASP A 218 -11.03 24.06 8.04
N GLU A 219 -10.88 23.48 9.22
CA GLU A 219 -9.59 23.09 9.79
C GLU A 219 -9.49 21.58 9.95
N VAL A 220 -8.38 21.01 9.52
CA VAL A 220 -8.03 19.60 9.77
C VAL A 220 -6.83 19.51 10.72
N PRO A 221 -6.74 18.43 11.53
CA PRO A 221 -5.55 18.18 12.34
C PRO A 221 -4.26 18.14 11.51
N ASP A 222 -3.16 18.56 12.13
CA ASP A 222 -1.87 18.62 11.43
C ASP A 222 -1.37 17.25 10.98
N ASP A 223 -1.63 16.19 11.76
CA ASP A 223 -1.30 14.82 11.39
C ASP A 223 -1.98 14.37 10.08
N TRP A 224 -3.15 14.94 9.76
CA TRP A 224 -3.91 14.59 8.55
C TRP A 224 -3.35 15.29 7.31
N LYS A 225 -2.58 16.37 7.49
CA LYS A 225 -1.86 17.07 6.42
C LYS A 225 -0.55 16.37 6.06
N LEU A 226 -0.11 15.41 6.87
CA LEU A 226 1.14 14.68 6.71
C LEU A 226 0.92 13.31 6.06
N ALA A 227 1.92 12.87 5.31
CA ALA A 227 1.94 11.54 4.71
C ALA A 227 3.35 10.96 4.74
N GLU A 228 3.46 9.67 5.05
CA GLU A 228 4.71 8.94 4.86
C GLU A 228 4.76 8.40 3.42
N VAL A 229 5.74 8.86 2.63
CA VAL A 229 5.86 8.47 1.22
C VAL A 229 6.71 7.22 1.08
N VAL A 230 6.09 6.13 0.63
CA VAL A 230 6.78 4.85 0.37
C VAL A 230 7.01 4.67 -1.13
N PRO A 231 8.26 4.64 -1.61
CA PRO A 231 8.56 4.42 -3.02
C PRO A 231 8.30 2.97 -3.43
N MET A 232 7.32 2.77 -4.33
CA MET A 232 6.94 1.45 -4.84
C MET A 232 7.45 1.23 -6.26
N HIS A 233 8.39 0.29 -6.42
CA HIS A 233 9.00 -0.02 -7.70
C HIS A 233 7.98 -0.52 -8.74
N LYS A 234 7.99 0.07 -9.94
CA LYS A 234 7.22 -0.40 -11.11
C LYS A 234 7.93 -1.57 -11.81
N LYS A 235 7.70 -1.74 -13.12
CA LYS A 235 8.39 -2.73 -13.97
C LYS A 235 9.50 -2.03 -14.77
N SER A 236 10.75 -2.05 -14.30
CA SER A 236 11.94 -1.52 -15.01
C SER A 236 13.21 -1.68 -14.14
N ARG A 237 14.30 -0.96 -14.45
CA ARG A 237 15.55 -0.95 -13.66
C ARG A 237 15.35 -0.23 -12.33
N LYS A 238 15.82 -0.84 -11.25
CA LYS A 238 15.66 -0.35 -9.86
C LYS A 238 16.47 0.90 -9.52
N GLU A 239 17.44 1.26 -10.35
CA GLU A 239 18.37 2.36 -10.10
C GLU A 239 17.75 3.74 -10.33
N GLY A 240 16.79 3.86 -11.25
CA GLY A 240 16.19 5.15 -11.58
C GLY A 240 15.03 5.53 -10.64
N PRO A 241 15.04 6.72 -10.01
CA PRO A 241 13.96 7.14 -9.11
C PRO A 241 12.60 7.28 -9.83
N GLY A 242 12.59 7.65 -11.11
CA GLY A 242 11.38 7.73 -11.94
C GLY A 242 10.65 6.40 -12.18
N ASN A 243 11.29 5.28 -11.85
CA ASN A 243 10.70 3.95 -11.95
C ASN A 243 9.88 3.56 -10.71
N TYR A 244 9.76 4.46 -9.73
CA TYR A 244 9.00 4.24 -8.52
C TYR A 244 7.72 5.08 -8.52
N ARG A 245 6.68 4.58 -7.87
CA ARG A 245 5.46 5.33 -7.56
C ARG A 245 5.57 5.84 -6.12
N PRO A 246 5.35 7.13 -5.85
CA PRO A 246 5.16 7.59 -4.48
C PRO A 246 3.82 7.07 -3.98
N VAL A 247 3.82 6.20 -2.96
CA VAL A 247 2.59 5.80 -2.27
C VAL A 247 2.53 6.54 -0.94
N SER A 248 1.61 7.48 -0.83
CA SER A 248 1.39 8.27 0.38
C SER A 248 0.58 7.47 1.40
N LEU A 249 1.20 7.15 2.54
CA LEU A 249 0.51 6.60 3.70
C LEU A 249 0.00 7.76 4.56
N THR A 250 -1.29 8.08 4.42
CA THR A 250 -1.97 9.07 5.26
C THR A 250 -2.62 8.43 6.49
N SER A 251 -2.93 9.27 7.48
CA SER A 251 -3.65 8.92 8.71
C SER A 251 -4.93 8.12 8.41
N VAL A 252 -5.19 7.07 9.20
CA VAL A 252 -6.39 6.25 9.05
C VAL A 252 -7.68 7.05 9.33
N PRO A 253 -7.80 7.81 10.43
CA PRO A 253 -8.96 8.68 10.62
C PRO A 253 -9.11 9.79 9.59
N SER A 254 -8.03 10.28 8.96
CA SER A 254 -8.15 11.19 7.78
C SER A 254 -8.90 10.51 6.63
N LYS A 255 -8.52 9.27 6.29
CA LYS A 255 -9.18 8.49 5.22
C LYS A 255 -10.66 8.23 5.51
N VAL A 256 -11.02 8.07 6.78
CA VAL A 256 -12.42 7.93 7.20
C VAL A 256 -13.19 9.23 6.92
N MET A 257 -12.62 10.40 7.25
CA MET A 257 -13.21 11.70 6.88
C MET A 257 -13.34 11.86 5.36
N GLU A 258 -12.28 11.51 4.62
CA GLU A 258 -12.27 11.56 3.15
C GLU A 258 -13.38 10.69 2.53
N GLN A 259 -13.78 9.58 3.15
CA GLN A 259 -14.91 8.76 2.68
C GLN A 259 -16.25 9.52 2.76
N PHE A 260 -16.47 10.28 3.83
CA PHE A 260 -17.66 11.12 3.96
C PHE A 260 -17.67 12.21 2.90
N ILE A 261 -16.56 12.92 2.73
CA ILE A 261 -16.41 13.96 1.69
C ILE A 261 -16.65 13.36 0.30
N LEU A 262 -16.02 12.22 0.01
CA LEU A 262 -16.19 11.51 -1.25
C LEU A 262 -17.65 11.13 -1.49
N SER A 263 -18.37 10.69 -0.45
CA SER A 263 -19.78 10.31 -0.58
C SER A 263 -20.65 11.50 -1.01
N VAL A 264 -20.43 12.68 -0.45
CA VAL A 264 -21.15 13.91 -0.82
C VAL A 264 -20.83 14.32 -2.27
N ILE A 265 -19.54 14.33 -2.63
CA ILE A 265 -19.11 14.69 -3.98
C ILE A 265 -19.69 13.71 -5.01
N MET A 266 -19.63 12.41 -4.73
CA MET A 266 -20.17 11.39 -5.64
C MET A 266 -21.68 11.51 -5.79
N GLN A 267 -22.41 11.73 -4.69
CA GLN A 267 -23.86 11.93 -4.74
C GLN A 267 -24.21 13.14 -5.60
N HIS A 268 -23.53 14.28 -5.40
CA HIS A 268 -23.75 15.48 -6.20
C HIS A 268 -23.48 15.25 -7.70
N LEU A 269 -22.38 14.57 -8.03
CA LEU A 269 -22.04 14.25 -9.42
C LEU A 269 -23.01 13.27 -10.09
N GLU A 270 -23.61 12.36 -9.33
CA GLU A 270 -24.62 11.43 -9.82
C GLU A 270 -25.96 12.14 -10.05
N ASP A 271 -26.40 12.97 -9.10
CA ASP A 271 -27.65 13.72 -9.18
C ASP A 271 -27.63 14.80 -10.28
N GLY A 272 -26.45 15.36 -10.57
CA GLY A 272 -26.22 16.36 -11.61
C GLY A 272 -25.87 15.80 -12.99
N GLN A 273 -25.85 14.47 -13.17
CA GLN A 273 -25.34 13.80 -14.38
C GLN A 273 -23.92 14.23 -14.80
N GLY A 274 -23.09 14.68 -13.85
CA GLY A 274 -21.74 15.19 -14.11
C GLY A 274 -20.77 14.12 -14.61
N ILE A 275 -21.08 12.84 -14.41
CA ILE A 275 -20.25 11.71 -14.89
C ILE A 275 -20.95 10.98 -16.04
N ARG A 276 -20.27 10.90 -17.19
CA ARG A 276 -20.78 10.16 -18.36
C ARG A 276 -20.91 8.65 -18.05
N PRO A 277 -21.97 7.97 -18.54
CA PRO A 277 -22.15 6.51 -18.35
C PRO A 277 -21.01 5.64 -18.92
N SER A 278 -20.22 6.18 -19.85
CA SER A 278 -19.03 5.53 -20.43
C SER A 278 -17.80 5.56 -19.50
N GLN A 279 -17.86 6.25 -18.36
CA GLN A 279 -16.81 6.21 -17.34
C GLN A 279 -16.96 4.94 -16.50
N HIS A 280 -15.94 4.09 -16.51
CA HIS A 280 -15.92 2.86 -15.70
C HIS A 280 -14.90 2.89 -14.56
N GLY A 281 -13.82 3.67 -14.68
CA GLY A 281 -12.81 3.79 -13.64
C GLY A 281 -13.38 4.47 -12.39
N PHE A 282 -13.08 3.92 -11.22
CA PHE A 282 -13.45 4.46 -9.91
C PHE A 282 -14.96 4.67 -9.67
N ARG A 283 -15.81 3.92 -10.40
CA ARG A 283 -17.27 3.97 -10.28
C ARG A 283 -17.79 2.74 -9.54
N ARG A 284 -18.77 2.95 -8.63
CA ARG A 284 -19.50 1.84 -8.02
C ARG A 284 -20.18 0.99 -9.10
N SER A 285 -20.19 -0.32 -8.91
CA SER A 285 -20.78 -1.30 -9.84
C SER A 285 -20.20 -1.31 -11.27
N ARG A 286 -19.02 -0.69 -11.49
CA ARG A 286 -18.29 -0.73 -12.76
C ARG A 286 -16.90 -1.34 -12.52
N SER A 287 -16.37 -2.00 -13.55
CA SER A 287 -15.06 -2.64 -13.53
C SER A 287 -14.40 -2.61 -14.92
N CYS A 288 -13.12 -2.96 -15.00
CA CYS A 288 -12.43 -3.11 -16.28
C CYS A 288 -13.13 -4.11 -17.20
N LEU A 289 -13.74 -5.15 -16.64
CA LEU A 289 -14.50 -6.15 -17.41
C LEU A 289 -15.75 -5.51 -18.03
N THR A 290 -16.53 -4.75 -17.25
CA THR A 290 -17.71 -4.06 -17.79
C THR A 290 -17.36 -3.06 -18.89
N ASN A 291 -16.20 -2.40 -18.78
CA ASN A 291 -15.71 -1.49 -19.82
C ASN A 291 -15.38 -2.26 -21.09
N LEU A 292 -14.64 -3.37 -20.95
CA LEU A 292 -14.25 -4.22 -22.07
C LEU A 292 -15.47 -4.80 -22.79
N VAL A 293 -16.48 -5.27 -22.05
CA VAL A 293 -17.74 -5.77 -22.62
C VAL A 293 -18.49 -4.67 -23.36
N SER A 294 -18.63 -3.48 -22.76
CA SER A 294 -19.28 -2.35 -23.41
C SER A 294 -18.56 -1.91 -24.69
N PHE A 295 -17.23 -1.90 -24.66
CA PHE A 295 -16.40 -1.59 -25.81
C PHE A 295 -16.58 -2.63 -26.93
N TYR A 296 -16.42 -3.91 -26.63
CA TYR A 296 -16.55 -4.96 -27.64
C TYR A 296 -17.96 -5.02 -28.24
N HIS A 297 -19.00 -4.81 -27.44
CA HIS A 297 -20.36 -4.75 -27.96
C HIS A 297 -20.52 -3.66 -29.02
N GLN A 298 -19.96 -2.46 -28.79
CA GLN A 298 -19.99 -1.38 -29.79
C GLN A 298 -19.21 -1.75 -31.05
N VAL A 299 -18.01 -2.35 -30.88
CA VAL A 299 -17.18 -2.78 -32.01
C VAL A 299 -17.89 -3.86 -32.84
N THR A 300 -18.46 -4.88 -32.20
CA THR A 300 -19.16 -5.98 -32.91
C THR A 300 -20.36 -5.46 -33.70
N CYS A 301 -21.17 -4.58 -33.12
CA CYS A 301 -22.31 -3.99 -33.82
C CYS A 301 -21.91 -3.18 -35.07
N LEU A 302 -20.77 -2.46 -35.02
CA LEU A 302 -20.25 -1.72 -36.17
C LEU A 302 -19.70 -2.65 -37.25
N VAL A 303 -18.99 -3.71 -36.85
CA VAL A 303 -18.46 -4.72 -37.76
C VAL A 303 -19.58 -5.50 -38.45
N ASP A 304 -20.62 -5.90 -37.70
CA ASP A 304 -21.81 -6.59 -38.25
C ASP A 304 -22.56 -5.70 -39.26
N ALA A 305 -22.51 -4.38 -39.09
CA ALA A 305 -23.03 -3.40 -40.04
C ALA A 305 -22.09 -3.13 -41.24
N GLY A 306 -20.98 -3.87 -41.36
CA GLY A 306 -20.00 -3.72 -42.44
C GLY A 306 -19.14 -2.46 -42.35
N LYS A 307 -19.08 -1.80 -41.18
CA LYS A 307 -18.28 -0.57 -40.97
C LYS A 307 -16.88 -0.90 -40.46
N ALA A 308 -15.89 -0.13 -40.91
CA ALA A 308 -14.55 -0.16 -40.35
C ALA A 308 -14.53 0.51 -38.96
N VAL A 309 -13.67 0.00 -38.06
CA VAL A 309 -13.52 0.52 -36.69
C VAL A 309 -12.05 0.76 -36.40
N ASP A 310 -11.71 2.00 -36.09
CA ASP A 310 -10.39 2.41 -35.61
C ASP A 310 -10.46 2.76 -34.12
N VAL A 311 -9.40 2.41 -33.37
CA VAL A 311 -9.35 2.58 -31.91
C VAL A 311 -8.11 3.37 -31.52
N VAL A 312 -8.31 4.45 -30.79
CA VAL A 312 -7.22 5.30 -30.27
C VAL A 312 -7.14 5.13 -28.76
N TYR A 313 -5.98 4.67 -28.27
CA TYR A 313 -5.69 4.58 -26.84
C TYR A 313 -4.91 5.81 -26.39
N LEU A 314 -5.44 6.51 -25.40
CA LEU A 314 -4.82 7.68 -24.77
C LEU A 314 -4.49 7.35 -23.32
N ASP A 315 -3.31 7.77 -22.86
CA ASP A 315 -2.89 7.63 -21.46
C ASP A 315 -2.26 8.93 -20.96
N PHE A 316 -2.56 9.29 -19.72
CA PHE A 316 -2.02 10.50 -19.10
C PHE A 316 -0.73 10.18 -18.35
N SER A 317 0.34 10.89 -18.69
CA SER A 317 1.59 10.79 -17.93
C SER A 317 1.39 11.38 -16.54
N LYS A 318 1.55 10.55 -15.51
CA LYS A 318 1.51 10.96 -14.10
C LYS A 318 0.23 11.72 -13.70
N ALA A 319 -0.91 11.18 -14.11
CA ALA A 319 -2.22 11.81 -13.98
C ALA A 319 -2.57 12.41 -12.60
N PHE A 320 -2.10 11.84 -11.49
CA PHE A 320 -2.37 12.40 -10.15
C PHE A 320 -1.37 13.47 -9.72
N ASP A 321 -0.14 13.44 -10.25
CA ASP A 321 0.93 14.36 -9.87
C ASP A 321 0.86 15.67 -10.68
N THR A 322 0.17 15.68 -11.82
CA THR A 322 0.16 16.80 -12.78
C THR A 322 -1.14 17.62 -12.80
N VAL A 323 -2.07 17.39 -11.86
CA VAL A 323 -3.35 18.11 -11.82
C VAL A 323 -3.17 19.49 -11.20
N PHE A 324 -3.66 20.51 -11.91
CA PHE A 324 -3.67 21.89 -11.43
C PHE A 324 -4.77 22.08 -10.39
N HIS A 325 -4.39 22.51 -9.19
CA HIS A 325 -5.34 22.69 -8.09
C HIS A 325 -6.34 23.82 -8.37
N SER A 326 -5.94 24.87 -9.10
CA SER A 326 -6.82 25.98 -9.49
C SER A 326 -7.89 25.60 -10.52
N ILE A 327 -7.70 24.49 -11.24
CA ILE A 327 -8.70 23.97 -12.19
C ILE A 327 -9.60 22.94 -11.49
N LEU A 328 -9.07 22.24 -10.49
CA LEU A 328 -9.78 21.18 -9.76
C LEU A 328 -10.73 21.72 -8.69
N LEU A 329 -10.33 22.77 -7.98
CA LEU A 329 -11.07 23.41 -6.88
C LEU A 329 -11.87 24.60 -7.39
#